data_AF-A0A5B8U0B2-F1
#
_entry.id   AF-A0A5B8U0B2-F1
#
_cell.length_a   1.000
_cell.length_b   1.000
_cell.length_c   1.000
_cell.angle_alpha   90.00
_cell.angle_beta   90.00
_cell.angle_gamma   90.00
#
_symmetry.space_group_name_H-M   'P 1'
#
loop_
_entity.id
_entity.type
_entity.pdbx_description
1 polymer ?
#
loop_
_entity_poly.entity_id
_entity_poly.type
_entity_poly.pdbx_seq_one_letter_code
_entity_poly.pdbx_strand_id
1 'polypeptide(L)'
;MFFDTLGRILQRSAEVLETEIRPVVDDGFLGQQVDAIALIVGEIGAAWPELFAALERTNAILESTLRDVAPGAAADLAAGDLLRRNRELLVALDAAVEPLHAGGEGAALTRLRAGLRDAAVVEHDLLERAVHRAGLTSTRRL
;
A
#
# COMPACT_ATOMS: atom_id res chain seq x y z
N MET A 1 -10.98 8.22 2.24
CA MET A 1 -12.37 8.00 2.74
C MET A 1 -12.79 6.53 2.81
N PHE A 2 -12.84 5.79 1.69
CA PHE A 2 -13.22 4.36 1.73
C PHE A 2 -12.17 3.49 2.44
N PHE A 3 -10.90 3.62 2.08
CA PHE A 3 -9.81 2.83 2.66
C PHE A 3 -9.59 3.11 4.15
N ASP A 4 -9.70 4.37 4.59
CA ASP A 4 -9.64 4.72 6.02
C ASP A 4 -10.75 4.04 6.82
N THR A 5 -11.94 3.93 6.23
CA THR A 5 -13.09 3.29 6.85
C THR A 5 -12.87 1.79 7.00
N LEU A 6 -12.32 1.12 5.99
CA LEU A 6 -12.02 -0.30 6.05
C LEU A 6 -10.96 -0.62 7.12
N GLY A 7 -9.89 0.18 7.23
CA GLY A 7 -8.89 0.01 8.28
C GLY A 7 -9.48 0.10 9.68
N ARG A 8 -10.37 1.08 9.92
CA ARG A 8 -11.10 1.21 11.20
C ARG A 8 -12.05 0.04 11.46
N ILE A 9 -12.74 -0.46 10.44
CA ILE A 9 -13.63 -1.63 10.57
C ILE A 9 -12.82 -2.86 10.99
N LEU A 10 -11.63 -3.06 10.40
CA LEU A 10 -10.75 -4.17 10.74
C LEU A 10 -10.24 -4.04 12.19
N GLN A 11 -9.75 -2.88 12.59
CA GLN A 11 -9.36 -2.64 13.99
C GLN A 11 -10.52 -2.89 14.96
N ARG A 12 -11.70 -2.38 14.65
CA ARG A 12 -12.89 -2.58 15.49
C ARG A 12 -13.30 -4.05 15.55
N SER A 13 -13.18 -4.78 14.44
CA SER A 13 -13.45 -6.22 14.39
C SER A 13 -12.50 -7.00 15.30
N ALA A 14 -11.21 -6.62 15.33
CA ALA A 14 -10.24 -7.22 16.25
C ALA A 14 -10.61 -6.96 17.72
N GLU A 15 -10.96 -5.72 18.06
CA GLU A 15 -11.43 -5.37 19.42
C GLU A 15 -12.65 -6.19 19.84
N VAL A 16 -13.63 -6.38 18.95
CA VAL A 16 -14.83 -7.18 19.22
C VAL A 16 -14.46 -8.66 19.43
N LEU A 17 -13.54 -9.20 18.63
CA LEU A 17 -13.05 -10.57 18.81
C LEU A 17 -12.40 -10.76 20.19
N GLU A 18 -11.60 -9.80 20.65
CA GLU A 18 -10.92 -9.86 21.95
C GLU A 18 -11.87 -9.63 23.15
N THR A 19 -12.80 -8.68 23.03
CA THR A 19 -13.57 -8.20 24.19
C THR A 19 -14.96 -8.79 24.30
N GLU A 20 -15.57 -9.21 23.19
CA GLU A 20 -16.95 -9.71 23.17
C GLU A 20 -17.02 -11.21 22.85
N ILE A 21 -16.17 -11.70 21.94
CA ILE A 21 -16.18 -13.11 21.50
C ILE A 21 -15.29 -13.99 22.36
N ARG A 22 -14.03 -13.59 22.58
CA ARG A 22 -13.07 -14.40 23.34
C ARG A 22 -13.53 -14.81 24.74
N PRO A 23 -14.24 -13.96 25.54
CA PRO A 23 -14.70 -14.33 26.87
C PRO A 23 -15.81 -15.39 26.92
N VAL A 24 -16.53 -15.61 25.82
CA VAL A 24 -17.63 -16.58 25.74
C VAL A 24 -17.22 -17.92 25.10
N VAL A 25 -15.91 -18.09 24.79
CA VAL A 25 -15.36 -19.31 24.21
C VAL A 25 -14.72 -20.17 25.31
N ASP A 26 -15.40 -21.26 25.66
CA ASP A 26 -14.97 -22.19 26.72
C ASP A 26 -13.92 -23.21 26.23
N ASP A 27 -13.86 -23.46 24.91
CA ASP A 27 -12.90 -24.36 24.30
C ASP A 27 -11.52 -23.68 24.16
N GLY A 28 -10.51 -24.25 24.81
CA GLY A 28 -9.16 -23.68 24.83
C GLY A 28 -8.48 -23.59 23.47
N PHE A 29 -8.76 -24.52 22.55
CA PHE A 29 -8.22 -24.48 21.19
C PHE A 29 -8.91 -23.40 20.36
N LEU A 30 -10.25 -23.33 20.41
CA LEU A 30 -11.00 -22.26 19.74
C LEU A 30 -10.64 -20.88 20.30
N GLY A 31 -10.40 -20.77 21.61
CA GLY A 31 -9.93 -19.54 22.24
C GLY A 31 -8.61 -19.05 21.63
N GLN A 32 -7.63 -19.95 21.47
CA GLN A 32 -6.36 -19.62 20.82
C GLN A 32 -6.54 -19.19 19.35
N GLN A 33 -7.47 -19.81 18.63
CA GLN A 33 -7.76 -19.44 17.25
C GLN A 33 -8.42 -18.06 17.16
N VAL A 34 -9.32 -17.72 18.08
CA VAL A 34 -9.91 -16.38 18.19
C VAL A 34 -8.83 -15.34 18.49
N ASP A 35 -7.92 -15.62 19.43
CA ASP A 35 -6.80 -14.73 19.77
C ASP A 35 -5.89 -14.50 18.55
N ALA A 36 -5.58 -15.56 17.80
CA ALA A 36 -4.77 -15.46 16.58
C ALA A 36 -5.45 -14.65 15.47
N ILE A 37 -6.76 -14.86 15.26
CA ILE A 37 -7.53 -14.11 14.26
C ILE A 37 -7.63 -12.63 14.66
N ALA A 38 -7.95 -12.34 15.92
CA ALA A 38 -8.06 -10.97 16.42
C ALA A 38 -6.75 -10.21 16.20
N LEU A 39 -5.62 -10.85 16.55
CA LEU A 39 -4.30 -10.31 16.29
C LEU A 39 -4.07 -10.00 14.81
N ILE A 40 -4.29 -10.97 13.91
CA ILE A 40 -4.07 -10.78 12.46
C ILE A 40 -4.95 -9.66 11.91
N VAL A 41 -6.24 -9.66 12.27
CA VAL A 41 -7.20 -8.64 11.82
C VAL A 41 -6.82 -7.26 12.35
N GLY A 42 -6.36 -7.16 13.59
CA GLY A 42 -5.90 -5.93 14.21
C GLY A 42 -4.63 -5.39 13.55
N GLU A 43 -3.65 -6.26 13.27
CA GLU A 43 -2.42 -5.90 12.58
C GLU A 43 -2.70 -5.41 11.14
N ILE A 44 -3.56 -6.10 10.39
CA ILE A 44 -3.98 -5.67 9.05
C ILE A 44 -4.70 -4.32 9.14
N GLY A 45 -5.66 -4.18 10.05
CA GLY A 45 -6.41 -2.93 10.24
C GLY A 45 -5.51 -1.74 10.59
N ALA A 46 -4.48 -1.95 11.42
CA ALA A 46 -3.50 -0.94 11.77
C ALA A 46 -2.52 -0.60 10.64
N ALA A 47 -2.17 -1.54 9.77
CA ALA A 47 -1.33 -1.27 8.61
C ALA A 47 -2.10 -0.60 7.46
N TRP A 48 -3.43 -0.76 7.43
CA TRP A 48 -4.28 -0.39 6.31
C TRP A 48 -4.17 1.10 5.90
N PRO A 49 -4.29 2.09 6.80
CA PRO A 49 -4.23 3.49 6.40
C PRO A 49 -2.87 3.88 5.83
N GLU A 50 -1.79 3.35 6.40
CA GLU A 50 -0.43 3.63 5.95
C GLU A 50 -0.14 3.02 4.58
N LEU A 51 -0.61 1.79 4.32
CA LEU A 51 -0.50 1.14 3.01
C LEU A 51 -1.13 1.99 1.91
N PHE A 52 -2.37 2.45 2.11
CA PHE A 52 -3.07 3.23 1.09
C PHE A 52 -2.55 4.67 0.97
N ALA A 53 -2.06 5.26 2.06
CA ALA A 53 -1.38 6.56 2.00
C ALA A 53 -0.03 6.47 1.26
N ALA A 54 0.68 5.34 1.36
CA ALA A 54 1.88 5.08 0.57
C ALA A 54 1.51 4.88 -0.90
N LEU A 55 0.49 4.08 -1.20
CA LEU A 55 0.01 3.85 -2.56
C LEU A 55 -0.46 5.15 -3.25
N GLU A 56 -1.15 6.02 -2.53
CA GLU A 56 -1.56 7.34 -3.04
C GLU A 56 -0.35 8.21 -3.39
N ARG A 57 0.67 8.24 -2.52
CA ARG A 57 1.94 8.94 -2.79
C ARG A 57 2.68 8.35 -3.98
N THR A 58 2.79 7.02 -4.06
CA THR A 58 3.38 6.32 -5.21
C THR A 58 2.65 6.71 -6.49
N ASN A 59 1.31 6.67 -6.51
CA ASN A 59 0.53 7.07 -7.67
C ASN A 59 0.78 8.52 -8.09
N ALA A 60 0.89 9.45 -7.14
CA ALA A 60 1.18 10.85 -7.43
C ALA A 60 2.58 11.03 -8.07
N ILE A 61 3.58 10.30 -7.59
CA ILE A 61 4.94 10.31 -8.15
C ILE A 61 4.95 9.74 -9.57
N LEU A 62 4.34 8.57 -9.77
CA LEU A 62 4.27 7.91 -11.07
C LEU A 62 3.51 8.78 -12.09
N GLU A 63 2.42 9.42 -11.68
CA GLU A 63 1.64 10.31 -12.54
C GLU A 63 2.42 11.57 -12.91
N SER A 64 3.11 12.19 -11.95
CA SER A 64 3.97 13.35 -12.24
C SER A 64 5.08 12.97 -13.21
N THR A 65 5.72 11.82 -12.96
CA THR A 65 6.78 11.29 -13.83
C THR A 65 6.27 11.05 -15.24
N LEU A 66 5.09 10.45 -15.37
CA LEU A 66 4.44 10.19 -16.67
C LEU A 66 4.11 11.50 -17.40
N ARG A 67 3.57 12.51 -16.70
CA ARG A 67 3.31 13.84 -17.27
C ARG A 67 4.58 14.52 -17.81
N ASP A 68 5.70 14.34 -17.12
CA ASP A 68 6.98 14.97 -17.50
C ASP A 68 7.64 14.33 -18.72
N VAL A 69 7.41 13.04 -18.96
CA VAL A 69 8.08 12.28 -20.04
C VAL A 69 7.16 11.96 -21.22
N ALA A 70 5.85 11.88 -21.01
CA ALA A 70 4.85 11.60 -22.03
C ALA A 70 3.57 12.42 -21.76
N PRO A 71 3.57 13.73 -22.11
CA PRO A 71 2.40 14.59 -21.93
C PRO A 71 1.17 14.00 -22.63
N GLY A 72 0.07 13.85 -21.90
CA GLY A 72 -1.18 13.28 -22.41
C GLY A 72 -1.38 11.79 -22.11
N ALA A 73 -0.33 11.04 -21.74
CA ALA A 73 -0.46 9.63 -21.37
C ALA A 73 -1.25 9.39 -20.07
N ALA A 74 -1.45 10.45 -19.27
CA ALA A 74 -2.18 10.38 -18.00
C ALA A 74 -3.66 10.82 -18.08
N ALA A 75 -4.16 11.24 -19.24
CA ALA A 75 -5.42 11.98 -19.37
C ALA A 75 -6.68 11.20 -18.93
N ASP A 76 -6.65 9.86 -18.98
CA ASP A 76 -7.82 9.00 -18.77
C ASP A 76 -7.66 7.97 -17.64
N LEU A 77 -6.69 8.17 -16.73
CA LEU A 77 -6.41 7.21 -15.65
C LEU A 77 -7.43 7.29 -14.51
N ALA A 78 -7.88 6.14 -14.00
CA ALA A 78 -8.90 6.01 -12.97
C ALA A 78 -8.56 6.79 -11.70
N ALA A 79 -9.49 7.61 -11.18
CA ALA A 79 -9.24 8.50 -10.04
C ALA A 79 -9.64 7.95 -8.66
N GLY A 80 -10.55 6.96 -8.60
CA GLY A 80 -11.17 6.52 -7.33
C GLY A 80 -10.61 5.24 -6.70
N ASP A 81 -10.00 4.37 -7.50
CA ASP A 81 -9.43 3.10 -7.05
C ASP A 81 -7.90 3.19 -7.14
N LEU A 82 -7.24 3.28 -5.99
CA LEU A 82 -5.79 3.47 -5.90
C LEU A 82 -4.99 2.30 -6.49
N LEU A 83 -5.48 1.06 -6.39
CA LEU A 83 -4.81 -0.11 -6.95
C LEU A 83 -4.96 -0.16 -8.45
N ARG A 84 -6.20 0.07 -8.93
CA ARG A 84 -6.45 0.17 -10.37
C ARG A 84 -5.66 1.30 -11.00
N ARG A 85 -5.62 2.48 -10.36
CA ARG A 85 -4.83 3.63 -10.81
C ARG A 85 -3.35 3.31 -10.87
N ASN A 86 -2.81 2.64 -9.86
CA ASN A 86 -1.41 2.23 -9.84
C ASN A 86 -1.07 1.32 -11.02
N ARG A 87 -1.90 0.30 -11.27
CA ARG A 87 -1.75 -0.59 -12.42
C ARG A 87 -1.78 0.18 -13.74
N GLU A 88 -2.76 1.07 -13.93
CA GLU A 88 -2.89 1.85 -15.16
C GLU A 88 -1.69 2.79 -15.36
N LEU A 89 -1.16 3.39 -14.29
CA LEU A 89 0.08 4.19 -14.32
C LEU A 89 1.31 3.38 -14.72
N LEU A 90 1.49 2.18 -14.15
CA LEU A 90 2.61 1.31 -14.49
C LEU A 90 2.57 0.88 -15.96
N VAL A 91 1.37 0.56 -16.48
CA VAL A 91 1.17 0.22 -17.90
C VAL A 91 1.48 1.43 -18.80
N ALA A 92 1.02 2.62 -18.42
CA ALA A 92 1.27 3.83 -19.20
C ALA A 92 2.76 4.23 -19.20
N LEU A 93 3.45 4.05 -18.08
CA LEU A 93 4.90 4.26 -17.98
C LEU A 93 5.67 3.28 -18.87
N ASP A 94 5.32 2.00 -18.85
CA ASP A 94 5.92 0.98 -19.72
C ASP A 94 5.71 1.33 -21.21
N ALA A 95 4.49 1.70 -21.58
CA ALA A 95 4.18 2.14 -22.94
C ALA A 95 4.95 3.40 -23.37
N ALA A 96 5.31 4.28 -22.43
CA ALA A 96 6.09 5.48 -22.70
C ALA A 96 7.60 5.19 -22.86
N VAL A 97 8.13 4.07 -22.36
CA VAL A 97 9.57 3.74 -22.43
C VAL A 97 10.03 3.53 -23.87
N GLU A 98 9.26 2.79 -24.68
CA GLU A 98 9.65 2.41 -26.03
C GLU A 98 9.88 3.63 -26.96
N PRO A 99 8.94 4.60 -27.06
CA PRO A 99 9.16 5.81 -27.86
C PRO A 99 10.35 6.65 -27.37
N LEU A 100 10.59 6.73 -26.06
CA LEU A 100 11.71 7.48 -25.51
C LEU A 100 13.07 6.88 -25.91
N HIS A 101 13.17 5.55 -25.94
CA HIS A 101 14.36 4.87 -26.45
C HIS A 101 14.52 5.05 -27.96
N ALA A 102 13.45 4.89 -28.74
CA ALA A 102 13.49 5.06 -30.19
C ALA A 102 13.86 6.50 -30.60
N GLY A 103 13.38 7.50 -29.85
CA GLY A 103 13.68 8.92 -30.07
C GLY A 103 15.02 9.39 -29.53
N GLY A 104 15.77 8.56 -28.79
CA GLY A 104 17.03 8.96 -28.16
C GLY A 104 16.87 10.00 -27.05
N GLU A 105 15.70 10.04 -26.39
CA GLU A 105 15.32 11.03 -25.37
C GLU A 105 15.99 10.76 -24.02
N GLY A 106 17.33 10.76 -23.98
CA GLY A 106 18.13 10.38 -22.81
C GLY A 106 17.84 11.20 -21.55
N ALA A 107 17.49 12.48 -21.70
CA ALA A 107 17.08 13.33 -20.59
C ALA A 107 15.73 12.88 -19.99
N ALA A 108 14.76 12.53 -20.84
CA ALA A 108 13.47 12.02 -20.39
C ALA A 108 13.60 10.64 -19.73
N LEU A 109 14.44 9.74 -20.28
CA LEU A 109 14.76 8.45 -19.65
C LEU A 109 15.42 8.60 -18.27
N THR A 110 16.27 9.62 -18.10
CA THR A 110 16.88 9.93 -16.81
C THR A 110 15.83 10.40 -15.80
N ARG A 111 14.91 11.28 -16.21
CA ARG A 111 13.79 11.72 -15.38
C ARG A 111 12.84 10.57 -15.02
N LEU A 112 12.50 9.72 -15.98
CA LEU A 112 11.71 8.52 -15.76
C LEU A 112 12.34 7.63 -14.68
N ARG A 113 13.65 7.38 -14.80
CA ARG A 113 14.39 6.58 -13.81
C ARG A 113 14.43 7.23 -12.43
N ALA A 114 14.53 8.56 -12.36
CA ALA A 114 14.45 9.28 -11.09
C ALA A 114 13.07 9.11 -10.43
N GLY A 115 12.00 9.32 -11.19
CA GLY A 115 10.63 9.14 -10.68
C GLY A 115 10.33 7.71 -10.19
N LEU A 116 10.81 6.69 -10.91
CA LEU A 116 10.70 5.29 -10.46
C LEU A 116 11.47 5.03 -9.15
N ARG A 117 12.63 5.66 -8.96
CA ARG A 117 13.39 5.55 -7.71
C ARG A 117 12.65 6.22 -6.56
N ASP A 118 12.10 7.40 -6.77
CA ASP A 118 11.34 8.12 -5.75
C ASP A 118 10.09 7.32 -5.33
N ALA A 119 9.40 6.70 -6.29
CA ALA A 119 8.30 5.78 -6.01
C ALA A 119 8.76 4.56 -5.19
N ALA A 120 9.90 3.96 -5.53
CA ALA A 120 10.45 2.83 -4.80
C ALA A 120 10.86 3.18 -3.36
N VAL A 121 11.33 4.41 -3.10
CA VAL A 121 11.63 4.88 -1.74
C VAL A 121 10.37 4.88 -0.87
N VAL A 122 9.23 5.33 -1.40
CA VAL A 122 7.96 5.33 -0.65
C VAL A 122 7.54 3.92 -0.22
N GLU A 123 7.69 2.94 -1.12
CA GLU A 123 7.41 1.53 -0.82
C GLU A 123 8.42 0.94 0.17
N HIS A 124 9.70 1.27 0.02
CA HIS A 124 10.74 0.83 0.93
C HIS A 124 10.48 1.32 2.36
N ASP A 125 10.19 2.61 2.53
CA ASP A 125 9.86 3.21 3.82
C ASP A 125 8.63 2.56 4.47
N LEU A 126 7.64 2.17 3.66
CA LEU A 126 6.46 1.44 4.16
C LEU A 126 6.85 0.05 4.68
N LEU A 127 7.67 -0.69 3.93
CA LEU A 127 8.14 -2.02 4.32
C LEU A 127 9.02 -1.95 5.58
N GLU A 128 9.93 -0.98 5.68
CA GLU A 128 10.75 -0.79 6.88
C GLU A 128 9.89 -0.53 8.13
N ARG A 129 8.87 0.33 8.02
CA ARG A 129 7.91 0.57 9.11
C ARG A 129 7.12 -0.69 9.47
N ALA A 130 6.71 -1.47 8.48
CA ALA A 130 6.00 -2.74 8.70
C ALA A 130 6.87 -3.76 9.43
N VAL A 131 8.14 -3.90 9.03
CA VAL A 131 9.13 -4.78 9.69
C VAL A 131 9.40 -4.32 11.12
N HIS A 132 9.59 -3.01 11.34
CA HIS A 132 9.81 -2.47 12.67
C HIS A 132 8.62 -2.75 13.61
N ARG A 133 7.40 -2.58 13.10
CA ARG A 133 6.17 -2.91 13.84
C ARG A 133 6.12 -4.39 14.22
N ALA A 134 6.35 -5.30 13.27
CA ALA A 134 6.37 -6.74 13.52
C ALA A 134 7.47 -7.13 14.55
N GLY A 135 8.63 -6.49 14.49
CA GLY A 135 9.72 -6.67 15.47
C GLY A 135 9.37 -6.21 16.89
N LEU A 136 8.64 -5.11 17.03
CA LEU A 136 8.11 -4.62 18.31
C LEU A 136 7.01 -5.52 18.87
N THR A 137 6.14 -6.07 18.01
CA THR A 137 5.12 -7.04 18.45
C THR A 137 5.75 -8.35 18.90
N SER A 138 6.85 -8.78 18.28
CA SER A 138 7.59 -9.99 18.65
C SER A 138 8.35 -9.84 19.98
N THR A 139 8.91 -8.66 20.26
CA THR A 139 9.63 -8.37 21.52
C THR A 139 8.70 -8.17 22.72
N ARG A 140 7.45 -7.73 22.53
CA ARG A 140 6.43 -7.73 23.59
C ARG A 140 5.92 -9.12 23.99
N ARG A 141 6.28 -10.17 23.24
CA ARG A 141 5.87 -11.57 23.48
C ARG A 141 6.91 -12.39 24.26
N LEU A 142 8.05 -11.80 24.63
CA LEU A 142 9.11 -12.41 25.45
C LEU A 142 9.14 -11.78 26.85
#